data_AF-A0A1I3C876-F1
#
_entry.id   AF-A0A1I3C876-F1
#
_cell.length_a   1.000
_cell.length_b   1.000
_cell.length_c   1.000
_cell.angle_alpha   90.00
_cell.angle_beta   90.00
_cell.angle_gamma   90.00
#
_symmetry.space_group_name_H-M   'P 1'
#
loop_
_entity.id
_entity.type
_entity.pdbx_description
1 polymer ?
#
loop_
_entity_poly.entity_id
_entity_poly.type
_entity_poly.pdbx_seq_one_letter_code
_entity_poly.pdbx_strand_id
1 'polypeptide(L)'
;MSTLRSWGDDSNQEVTCIACGETLNREDAREYDKHGDRWSRKGKEFEYLCKPCDRECCHQNRDGLEEALVTAEAGRTDRKTFLRRFCELTAENSNPN
;
A
#
# COMPACT_ATOMS: atom_id res chain seq x y z
N MET A 1 -28.02 0.52 39.19
CA MET A 1 -28.02 0.09 37.77
C MET A 1 -27.41 1.22 36.96
N SER A 2 -26.08 1.20 36.83
CA SER A 2 -25.33 2.28 36.15
C SER A 2 -24.92 1.79 34.78
N THR A 3 -25.39 2.50 33.76
CA THR A 3 -25.13 2.30 32.34
C THR A 3 -23.65 2.45 32.03
N LEU A 4 -22.95 1.33 31.87
CA LEU A 4 -21.66 1.27 31.21
C LEU A 4 -21.86 1.63 29.74
N ARG A 5 -21.28 2.76 29.33
CA ARG A 5 -21.13 3.12 27.92
C ARG A 5 -20.25 2.05 27.28
N SER A 6 -20.88 1.16 26.51
CA SER A 6 -20.18 0.18 25.68
C SER A 6 -19.36 0.95 24.64
N TRP A 7 -18.04 1.00 24.84
CA TRP A 7 -17.12 1.30 23.75
C TRP A 7 -17.12 0.07 22.85
N GLY A 8 -17.62 0.25 21.63
CA GLY A 8 -17.95 -0.82 20.71
C GLY A 8 -16.80 -1.79 20.45
N ASP A 9 -17.09 -3.04 20.78
CA ASP A 9 -16.83 -4.31 20.09
C ASP A 9 -16.33 -4.23 18.62
N ASP A 10 -15.17 -3.62 18.37
CA ASP A 10 -14.43 -3.74 17.09
C ASP A 10 -13.30 -4.79 17.19
N SER A 11 -13.06 -5.34 18.39
CA SER A 11 -12.05 -6.37 18.65
C SER A 11 -12.44 -7.75 18.11
N ASN A 12 -13.73 -8.00 17.85
CA ASN A 12 -14.23 -9.29 17.37
C ASN A 12 -14.54 -9.31 15.86
N GLN A 13 -14.23 -8.23 15.14
CA GLN A 13 -14.36 -8.21 13.69
C GLN A 13 -13.22 -9.03 13.09
N GLU A 14 -13.56 -10.06 12.32
CA GLU A 14 -12.59 -10.80 11.53
C GLU A 14 -12.40 -10.15 10.16
N VAL A 15 -11.16 -10.13 9.69
CA VAL A 15 -10.78 -9.67 8.35
C VAL A 15 -9.92 -10.71 7.68
N THR A 16 -9.83 -10.66 6.35
CA THR A 16 -9.00 -11.59 5.56
C THR A 16 -7.78 -10.86 5.03
N CYS A 17 -6.60 -11.42 5.27
CA CYS A 17 -5.37 -10.94 4.66
C CYS A 17 -5.44 -11.10 3.14
N ILE A 18 -5.35 -10.00 2.39
CA ILE A 18 -5.43 -10.02 0.92
C ILE A 18 -4.25 -10.74 0.24
N ALA A 19 -3.13 -10.91 0.97
CA ALA A 19 -1.92 -11.53 0.43
C ALA A 19 -1.90 -13.05 0.62
N CYS A 20 -2.19 -13.54 1.82
CA CYS A 20 -2.12 -14.98 2.14
C CYS A 20 -3.49 -15.66 2.31
N GLY A 21 -4.58 -14.90 2.41
CA GLY A 21 -5.93 -15.41 2.63
C GLY A 21 -6.24 -15.81 4.07
N GLU A 22 -5.32 -15.62 5.02
CA GLU A 22 -5.54 -15.92 6.43
C GLU A 22 -6.61 -15.00 7.03
N THR A 23 -7.55 -15.58 7.79
CA THR A 23 -8.51 -14.81 8.59
C THR A 23 -7.89 -14.48 9.93
N LEU A 24 -7.96 -13.21 10.32
CA LEU A 24 -7.37 -12.69 11.54
C LEU A 24 -8.29 -11.65 12.18
N ASN A 25 -8.12 -11.44 13.50
CA ASN A 25 -8.80 -10.37 14.19
C ASN A 25 -8.39 -9.01 13.60
N ARG A 26 -9.36 -8.10 13.50
CA ARG A 26 -9.17 -6.74 12.97
C ARG A 26 -8.07 -5.96 13.68
N GLU A 27 -7.87 -6.21 14.97
CA GLU A 27 -6.81 -5.60 15.79
C GLU A 27 -5.39 -6.05 15.42
N ASP A 28 -5.26 -7.28 14.90
CA ASP A 28 -3.98 -7.85 14.50
C ASP A 28 -3.62 -7.54 13.04
N ALA A 29 -4.59 -7.06 12.26
CA ALA A 29 -4.40 -6.67 10.88
C ALA A 29 -3.68 -5.32 10.72
N ARG A 30 -3.14 -5.11 9.53
CA ARG A 30 -2.58 -3.84 9.05
C ARG A 30 -3.42 -3.34 7.91
N GLU A 31 -3.75 -2.06 7.95
CA GLU A 31 -4.47 -1.38 6.88
C GLU A 31 -3.55 -1.21 5.68
N TYR A 32 -4.00 -1.71 4.55
CA TYR A 32 -3.33 -1.58 3.27
C TYR A 32 -4.05 -0.51 2.44
N ASP A 33 -3.32 0.55 2.10
CA ASP A 33 -3.76 1.54 1.11
C ASP A 33 -3.17 1.18 -0.26
N LYS A 34 -4.04 0.73 -1.18
CA LYS A 34 -3.66 0.38 -2.55
C LYS A 34 -3.06 1.55 -3.34
N HIS A 35 -3.37 2.78 -2.95
CA HIS A 35 -2.86 4.02 -3.54
C HIS A 35 -1.53 4.46 -2.91
N GLY A 36 -1.11 3.88 -1.79
CA GLY A 36 0.17 4.21 -1.14
C GLY A 36 0.18 5.53 -0.36
N ASP A 37 -0.96 6.19 -0.16
CA ASP A 37 -1.07 7.41 0.64
C ASP A 37 -1.47 7.09 2.09
N ARG A 38 -0.45 6.89 2.93
CA ARG A 38 -0.60 6.56 4.35
C ARG A 38 -1.23 7.68 5.20
N TRP A 39 -1.30 8.91 4.68
CA TRP A 39 -1.63 10.08 5.49
C TRP A 39 -3.11 10.47 5.38
N SER A 40 -3.71 10.40 4.19
CA SER A 40 -5.14 10.69 4.05
C SER A 40 -5.99 9.46 4.33
N ARG A 41 -6.95 9.60 5.26
CA ARG A 41 -7.93 8.56 5.58
C ARG A 41 -9.34 8.85 5.05
N LYS A 42 -9.63 10.08 4.67
CA LYS A 42 -11.00 10.51 4.38
C LYS A 42 -11.47 9.94 3.05
N GLY A 43 -12.56 9.17 3.08
CA GLY A 43 -13.19 8.61 1.88
C GLY A 43 -12.46 7.41 1.28
N LYS A 44 -11.56 6.76 2.04
CA LYS A 44 -10.86 5.55 1.61
C LYS A 44 -11.44 4.32 2.31
N GLU A 45 -11.55 3.25 1.53
CA GLU A 45 -11.75 1.90 2.03
C GLU A 45 -10.39 1.21 2.09
N PHE A 46 -10.05 0.63 3.24
CA PHE A 46 -8.78 -0.06 3.45
C PHE A 46 -8.96 -1.57 3.30
N GLU A 47 -7.95 -2.21 2.72
CA GLU A 47 -7.82 -3.66 2.72
C GLU A 47 -6.91 -4.09 3.88
N TYR A 48 -6.83 -5.39 4.15
CA TYR A 48 -6.14 -5.89 5.34
C TYR A 48 -5.00 -6.84 5.00
N LEU A 49 -3.88 -6.69 5.71
CA LEU A 49 -2.74 -7.59 5.68
C LEU A 49 -2.44 -8.12 7.08
N CYS A 50 -2.03 -9.38 7.18
CA CYS A 50 -1.42 -9.87 8.40
C CYS A 50 -0.01 -9.26 8.56
N LYS A 51 0.48 -9.18 9.81
CA LYS A 51 1.80 -8.59 10.13
C LYS A 51 2.97 -9.12 9.28
N PRO A 52 3.09 -10.44 8.97
CA PRO A 52 4.19 -10.90 8.12
C PRO A 52 4.05 -10.39 6.68
N CYS A 53 2.87 -10.48 6.07
CA CYS A 53 2.65 -10.00 4.70
C CYS A 53 2.81 -8.49 4.55
N ASP A 54 2.38 -7.72 5.56
CA ASP A 54 2.60 -6.27 5.62
C ASP A 54 4.09 -5.93 5.59
N ARG A 55 4.93 -6.65 6.37
CA ARG A 55 6.38 -6.42 6.42
C ARG A 55 7.09 -6.70 5.10
N GLU A 56 6.59 -7.64 4.31
CA GLU A 56 7.13 -7.97 2.99
C GLU A 56 6.64 -6.99 1.90
N CYS A 57 5.62 -6.17 2.19
CA CYS A 57 5.05 -5.26 1.23
C CYS A 57 5.96 -4.03 0.97
N CYS A 58 5.96 -3.56 -0.28
CA CYS A 58 6.59 -2.30 -0.63
C CYS A 58 5.67 -1.13 -0.23
N HIS A 59 6.17 -0.28 0.68
CA HIS A 59 5.47 0.89 1.20
C HIS A 59 5.80 2.19 0.45
N GLN A 60 6.52 2.11 -0.67
CA GLN A 60 6.82 3.28 -1.48
C GLN A 60 5.55 3.78 -2.17
N ASN A 61 5.45 5.11 -2.33
CA ASN A 61 4.35 5.70 -3.08
C ASN A 61 4.35 5.13 -4.52
N ARG A 62 3.16 4.85 -5.05
CA ARG A 62 2.92 4.36 -6.41
C ARG A 62 2.56 5.47 -7.39
N ASP A 63 2.33 6.68 -6.92
CA ASP A 63 2.04 7.84 -7.75
C ASP A 63 3.13 8.04 -8.80
N GLY A 64 2.74 8.10 -10.06
CA GLY A 64 3.65 8.26 -11.21
C GLY A 64 4.49 7.02 -11.56
N LEU A 65 4.41 5.93 -10.79
CA LEU A 65 5.22 4.73 -11.05
C LEU A 65 4.87 4.08 -12.39
N GLU A 66 3.57 3.89 -12.67
CA GLU A 66 3.13 3.26 -13.92
C GLU A 66 3.54 4.08 -15.15
N GLU A 67 3.35 5.40 -15.09
CA GLU A 67 3.78 6.31 -16.16
C GLU A 67 5.29 6.26 -16.39
N ALA A 68 6.09 6.26 -15.31
CA ALA A 68 7.54 6.12 -15.41
C ALA A 68 7.97 4.79 -16.04
N LEU A 69 7.29 3.68 -15.68
CA LEU A 69 7.58 2.35 -16.25
C LEU A 69 7.24 2.28 -17.75
N VAL A 70 6.09 2.83 -18.15
CA VAL A 70 5.68 2.90 -19.56
C VAL A 70 6.67 3.75 -20.36
N THR A 71 7.02 4.93 -19.84
CA THR A 71 7.94 5.87 -20.49
C THR A 71 9.36 5.29 -20.60
N ALA A 72 9.81 4.53 -19.61
CA ALA A 72 11.09 3.83 -19.66
C ALA A 72 11.09 2.59 -20.59
N GLU A 73 9.96 2.25 -21.21
CA GLU A 73 9.76 1.07 -22.06
C GLU A 73 10.00 -0.25 -21.32
N ALA A 74 9.53 -0.37 -20.07
CA ALA A 74 9.64 -1.58 -19.26
C ALA A 74 9.16 -2.83 -20.03
N GLY A 75 10.01 -3.85 -20.13
CA GLY A 75 9.72 -5.09 -20.84
C GLY A 75 9.73 -5.00 -22.38
N ARG A 76 9.92 -3.80 -22.96
CA ARG A 76 10.01 -3.58 -24.42
C ARG A 76 11.44 -3.25 -24.89
N THR A 77 12.33 -2.85 -23.97
CA THR A 77 13.76 -2.62 -24.23
C THR A 77 14.65 -3.52 -23.35
N ASP A 78 15.95 -3.57 -23.65
CA ASP A 78 16.92 -4.27 -22.82
C ASP A 78 17.04 -3.67 -21.41
N ARG A 79 17.46 -4.51 -20.45
CA ARG A 79 17.58 -4.15 -19.03
C ARG A 79 18.40 -2.88 -18.80
N LYS A 80 19.52 -2.72 -19.50
CA LYS A 80 20.45 -1.60 -19.27
C LYS A 80 19.83 -0.29 -19.74
N THR A 81 19.20 -0.30 -20.91
CA THR A 81 18.50 0.87 -21.45
C THR A 81 17.31 1.25 -20.58
N PHE A 82 16.50 0.27 -20.14
CA PHE A 82 15.39 0.49 -19.23
C PHE A 82 15.85 1.16 -17.92
N LEU A 83 16.86 0.58 -17.25
CA LEU A 83 17.34 1.09 -15.97
C LEU A 83 17.87 2.52 -16.08
N ARG A 84 18.60 2.85 -17.15
CA ARG A 84 19.08 4.22 -17.38
C ARG A 84 17.91 5.21 -17.47
N ARG A 85 16.94 4.94 -18.35
CA ARG A 85 15.77 5.82 -18.57
C ARG A 85 14.92 5.96 -17.31
N PHE A 86 14.68 4.85 -16.61
CA PHE A 86 13.91 4.85 -15.37
C PHE A 86 14.59 5.67 -14.28
N CYS A 87 15.92 5.58 -14.13
CA CYS A 87 16.67 6.40 -13.19
C CYS A 87 16.63 7.88 -13.56
N GLU A 88 16.71 8.23 -14.85
CA GLU A 88 16.58 9.61 -15.32
C GLU A 88 15.20 10.19 -14.98
N LEU A 89 14.12 9.48 -15.30
CA LEU A 89 12.73 9.90 -15.01
C LEU A 89 12.45 10.04 -13.51
N THR A 90 12.96 9.12 -12.69
CA THR A 90 12.73 9.16 -11.23
C THR A 90 13.56 10.24 -10.53
N ALA A 91 14.74 10.58 -11.05
CA ALA A 91 15.54 11.70 -10.57
C ALA A 91 14.86 13.06 -10.86
N GLU A 92 14.27 13.22 -12.05
CA GLU A 92 13.51 14.41 -12.43
C GLU A 92 12.26 14.60 -11.55
N ASN A 93 11.51 13.52 -11.29
CA ASN A 93 10.32 13.56 -10.44
C ASN A 93 10.63 13.83 -8.96
N SER A 94 11.84 13.50 -8.49
CA SER A 94 12.27 13.72 -7.11
C SER A 94 12.76 15.15 -6.85
N ASN A 95 12.93 15.96 -7.90
CA ASN A 95 13.42 17.32 -7.82
C ASN A 95 12.24 18.28 -8.08
N PRO A 96 11.48 18.68 -7.04
CA PRO A 96 10.39 19.61 -7.24
C PRO A 96 11.01 20.96 -7.63
N ASN A 97 10.79 21.39 -8.87
CA ASN A 97 11.09 22.74 -9.32
C ASN A 97 10.13 23.73 -8.65
#